data_AF-A0A3S0XDT5-F1
#
_entry.id   AF-A0A3S0XDT5-F1
#
_cell.length_a   1.000
_cell.length_b   1.000
_cell.length_c   1.000
_cell.angle_alpha   90.00
_cell.angle_beta   90.00
_cell.angle_gamma   90.00
#
_symmetry.space_group_name_H-M   'P 1'
#
loop_
_entity.id
_entity.type
_entity.pdbx_description
1 polymer ?
#
loop_
_entity_poly.entity_id
_entity_poly.type
_entity_poly.pdbx_seq_one_letter_code
_entity_poly.pdbx_strand_id
1 'polypeptide(L)'
;MTPAFVETDWLVVSQVKSYRVVYFTDDPDYVPPGQGDWYYVSPFRGSLPKGMTLRNCWRWRFNGHEFVDAGAAKPRQGVDPLLENNKDALRTLLREKIDTVRRPYAPSSVLGEQVREEKLQEARELIEQGMQPSSGGYLLAAAAARRCTVREMAQRVVDAHEAQARMLRETEALRESLTVSIDEARTQTELIDLRARLLEEVAPELNARFAVQPSHTTPRTIVAVPAADELAREQLRLRIQLRERVNGLRRPYVSHYLLDDLVLKHRARIAQAVLAAGGAMPPGLDGATLLSYAAARKQPLAEAAQDILSEMDEAAQVLLETEASKDAFLSRIAGVATFKDIEHVSAAIAKLELKASEPGKEGQRS
;
A
#
# COMPACT_ATOMS: atom_id res chain seq x y z
N MET A 1 48.74 29.10 23.78
CA MET A 1 48.61 27.68 23.40
C MET A 1 47.17 27.27 23.61
N THR A 2 46.36 27.31 22.55
CA THR A 2 44.97 26.82 22.57
C THR A 2 45.02 25.30 22.52
N PRO A 3 44.41 24.56 23.45
CA PRO A 3 44.38 23.11 23.38
C PRO A 3 43.66 22.70 22.09
N ALA A 4 44.28 21.83 21.31
CA ALA A 4 43.64 21.21 20.16
C ALA A 4 42.43 20.41 20.66
N PHE A 5 41.22 20.85 20.31
CA PHE A 5 40.02 20.06 20.55
C PHE A 5 40.11 18.81 19.67
N VAL A 6 40.30 17.65 20.29
CA VAL A 6 40.18 16.37 19.58
C VAL A 6 38.71 16.20 19.24
N GLU A 7 38.38 16.25 17.95
CA GLU A 7 37.06 15.87 17.47
C GLU A 7 36.87 14.37 17.70
N THR A 8 35.94 14.01 18.58
CA THR A 8 35.53 12.63 18.82
C THR A 8 34.35 12.29 17.91
N ASP A 9 34.39 11.09 17.32
CA ASP A 9 33.26 10.53 16.59
C ASP A 9 32.32 9.86 17.58
N TRP A 10 31.06 10.30 17.60
CA TRP A 10 30.00 9.79 18.46
C TRP A 10 28.93 9.10 17.62
N LEU A 11 28.34 8.05 18.16
CA LEU A 11 27.07 7.49 17.73
C LEU A 11 25.97 8.02 18.66
N VAL A 12 24.98 8.71 18.09
CA VAL A 12 23.85 9.30 18.83
C VAL A 12 22.58 8.54 18.48
N VAL A 13 21.90 8.00 19.49
CA VAL A 13 20.61 7.31 19.36
C VAL A 13 19.50 8.26 19.78
N SER A 14 18.59 8.59 18.86
CA SER A 14 17.51 9.55 19.10
C SER A 14 16.15 9.00 18.75
N GLN A 15 15.11 9.41 19.50
CA GLN A 15 13.74 9.00 19.25
C GLN A 15 13.17 9.70 18.01
N VAL A 16 12.62 8.96 17.06
CA VAL A 16 12.14 9.48 15.74
C VAL A 16 11.11 10.61 15.89
N LYS A 17 10.16 10.48 16.82
CA LYS A 17 9.06 11.47 16.97
C LYS A 17 9.45 12.74 17.72
N SER A 18 10.37 12.65 18.69
CA SER A 18 10.66 13.74 19.62
C SER A 18 12.06 14.33 19.46
N TYR A 19 12.89 13.69 18.64
CA TYR A 19 14.32 13.94 18.47
C TYR A 19 15.13 13.85 19.76
N ARG A 20 14.56 13.35 20.87
CA ARG A 20 15.27 13.24 22.14
C ARG A 20 16.37 12.20 22.06
N VAL A 21 17.55 12.54 22.57
CA VAL A 21 18.68 11.62 22.67
C VAL A 21 18.40 10.63 23.79
N VAL A 22 18.39 9.34 23.46
CA VAL A 22 18.15 8.26 24.41
C VAL A 22 19.47 7.69 24.90
N TYR A 23 20.47 7.68 24.04
CA TYR A 23 21.78 7.12 24.29
C TYR A 23 22.81 7.76 23.35
N PHE A 24 24.07 7.77 23.76
CA PHE A 24 25.19 8.12 22.88
C PHE A 24 26.44 7.37 23.33
N THR A 25 27.35 7.07 22.40
CA THR A 25 28.61 6.37 22.68
C THR A 25 29.69 6.78 21.69
N ASP A 26 30.95 6.73 22.08
CA ASP A 26 32.13 6.87 21.22
C ASP A 26 32.67 5.51 20.74
N ASP A 27 32.02 4.42 21.15
CA ASP A 27 32.33 3.06 20.69
C ASP A 27 31.92 2.88 19.20
N PRO A 28 32.88 2.73 18.27
CA PRO A 28 32.58 2.58 16.84
C PRO A 28 31.91 1.23 16.50
N ASP A 29 32.03 0.23 17.38
CA ASP A 29 31.49 -1.12 17.16
C ASP A 29 30.08 -1.28 17.77
N TYR A 30 29.55 -0.22 18.40
CA TYR A 30 28.22 -0.25 19.00
C TYR A 30 27.11 -0.27 17.93
N VAL A 31 26.33 -1.35 17.92
CA VAL A 31 25.13 -1.49 17.09
C VAL A 31 23.90 -1.52 18.01
N PRO A 32 23.04 -0.48 18.00
CA PRO A 32 21.86 -0.48 18.84
C PRO A 32 20.85 -1.55 18.40
N PRO A 33 20.04 -2.07 19.34
CA PRO A 33 19.03 -3.07 19.04
C PRO A 33 18.03 -2.52 18.01
N GLY A 34 18.04 -3.07 16.79
CA GLY A 34 17.24 -2.61 15.65
C GLY A 34 15.74 -2.91 15.72
N GLN A 35 15.18 -3.11 16.91
CA GLN A 35 13.75 -3.40 17.07
C GLN A 35 12.97 -2.12 17.36
N GLY A 36 12.38 -1.59 16.29
CA GLY A 36 11.30 -0.59 16.33
C GLY A 36 11.64 0.71 15.61
N ASP A 37 10.68 1.25 14.86
CA ASP A 37 10.70 2.56 14.18
C ASP A 37 10.73 3.76 15.16
N TRP A 38 11.12 3.51 16.41
CA TRP A 38 11.05 4.45 17.50
C TRP A 38 12.33 5.24 17.66
N TYR A 39 13.47 4.71 17.19
CA TYR A 39 14.78 5.35 17.30
C TYR A 39 15.52 5.35 15.96
N TYR A 40 16.34 6.37 15.73
CA TYR A 40 17.30 6.43 14.65
C TYR A 40 18.69 6.71 15.22
N VAL A 41 19.70 6.24 14.50
CA VAL A 41 21.11 6.34 14.90
C VAL A 41 21.80 7.28 13.94
N SER A 42 22.60 8.19 14.45
CA SER A 42 23.31 9.15 13.63
C SER A 42 24.74 9.33 14.12
N PRO A 43 25.73 9.24 13.22
CA PRO A 43 27.10 9.60 13.55
C PRO A 43 27.17 11.12 13.73
N PHE A 44 27.87 11.56 14.76
CA PHE A 44 28.12 12.96 15.07
C PHE A 44 29.60 13.16 15.35
N ARG A 45 30.25 14.00 14.55
CA ARG A 45 31.66 14.37 14.74
C ARG A 45 31.74 15.74 15.39
N GLY A 46 32.23 15.78 16.61
CA GLY A 46 32.37 17.03 17.36
C GLY A 46 32.30 16.84 18.88
N SER A 47 32.34 17.96 19.61
CA SER A 47 32.17 17.94 21.06
C SER A 47 30.69 17.90 21.44
N LEU A 48 30.31 16.97 22.32
CA LEU A 48 28.98 16.97 22.93
C LEU A 48 28.74 18.26 23.73
N PRO A 49 27.47 18.70 23.90
CA PRO A 49 27.14 19.88 24.68
C PRO A 49 27.69 19.82 26.10
N LYS A 50 28.15 20.96 26.63
CA LYS A 50 28.67 21.07 28.00
C LYS A 50 27.59 20.63 29.00
N GLY A 51 27.89 19.55 29.74
CA GLY A 51 26.99 18.99 30.74
C GLY A 51 26.08 17.86 30.24
N MET A 52 26.17 17.46 28.97
CA MET A 52 25.54 16.25 28.48
C MET A 52 26.28 15.01 29.00
N THR A 53 25.54 14.10 29.61
CA THR A 53 25.99 12.84 30.22
C THR A 53 24.97 11.75 29.89
N LEU A 54 25.33 10.48 30.02
CA LEU A 54 24.37 9.38 29.85
C LEU A 54 23.14 9.52 30.77
N ARG A 55 23.29 10.11 31.96
CA ARG A 55 22.20 10.28 32.93
C ARG A 55 21.19 11.38 32.56
N ASN A 56 21.58 12.33 31.70
CA ASN A 56 20.74 13.48 31.34
C ASN A 56 20.63 13.69 29.82
N CYS A 57 21.08 12.74 29.00
CA CYS A 57 21.02 12.81 27.54
C CYS A 57 19.60 13.03 27.01
N TRP A 58 18.58 12.47 27.68
CA TRP A 58 17.15 12.63 27.37
C TRP A 58 16.64 14.08 27.40
N ARG A 59 17.38 15.00 28.02
CA ARG A 59 17.09 16.44 28.02
C ARG A 59 17.47 17.10 26.70
N TRP A 60 18.33 16.49 25.92
CA TRP A 60 18.82 17.02 24.65
C TRP A 60 18.02 16.45 23.48
N ARG A 61 17.79 17.29 22.48
CA ARG A 61 17.28 16.87 21.17
C ARG A 61 18.39 16.94 20.15
N PHE A 62 18.48 15.93 19.30
CA PHE A 62 19.44 15.85 18.21
C PHE A 62 18.68 15.65 16.89
N ASN A 63 18.96 16.49 15.90
CA ASN A 63 18.32 16.47 14.57
C ASN A 63 19.27 16.01 13.44
N GLY A 64 20.40 15.39 13.81
CA GLY A 64 21.44 14.94 12.87
C GLY A 64 22.65 15.88 12.78
N HIS A 65 22.53 17.14 13.18
CA HIS A 65 23.61 18.12 13.03
C HIS A 65 23.87 18.94 14.29
N GLU A 66 22.84 19.21 15.09
CA GLU A 66 22.94 20.06 16.28
C GLU A 66 22.22 19.46 17.49
N PHE A 67 22.69 19.83 18.69
CA PHE A 67 22.04 19.51 19.94
C PHE A 67 21.29 20.73 20.47
N VAL A 68 20.00 20.56 20.74
CA VAL A 68 19.14 21.58 21.34
C VAL A 68 18.71 21.12 22.73
N ASP A 69 18.99 21.92 23.75
CA ASP A 69 18.49 21.66 25.11
C ASP A 69 16.96 21.80 25.08
N ALA A 70 16.24 20.70 25.34
CA ALA A 70 14.78 20.70 25.37
C ALA A 70 14.20 21.49 26.56
N GLY A 71 15.05 21.96 27.48
CA GLY A 71 14.68 22.69 28.68
C GLY A 71 13.85 21.86 29.67
N ALA A 72 13.55 22.45 30.82
CA ALA A 72 12.41 21.98 31.62
C ALA A 72 11.15 22.35 30.85
N ALA A 73 10.55 21.38 30.15
CA ALA A 73 9.33 21.60 29.39
C ALA A 73 8.29 22.28 30.29
N LYS A 74 7.87 23.51 29.95
CA LYS A 74 6.74 24.14 30.60
C LYS A 74 5.57 23.16 30.50
N PRO A 75 4.96 22.71 31.61
CA PRO A 75 3.80 21.84 31.53
C PRO A 75 2.75 22.57 30.69
N ARG A 76 2.39 21.98 29.54
CA ARG A 76 1.32 22.53 28.69
C ARG A 76 0.05 22.52 29.55
N GLN A 77 -0.41 23.69 29.96
CA GLN A 77 -1.69 23.84 30.63
C GLN A 77 -2.80 23.70 29.59
N GLY A 78 -3.59 22.65 29.72
CA GLY A 78 -4.71 22.28 28.86
C GLY A 78 -5.11 20.83 29.18
N VAL A 79 -6.38 20.50 28.92
CA VAL A 79 -6.95 19.15 29.07
C VAL A 79 -5.93 18.09 28.64
N ASP A 80 -5.70 17.10 29.51
CA ASP A 80 -4.58 16.17 29.50
C ASP A 80 -4.22 15.72 28.07
N PRO A 81 -3.20 16.32 27.41
CA PRO A 81 -2.87 16.01 26.02
C PRO A 81 -2.54 14.52 25.86
N LEU A 82 -2.17 13.85 26.96
CA LEU A 82 -1.99 12.41 26.98
C LEU A 82 -3.29 11.64 26.79
N LEU A 83 -4.42 12.09 27.37
CA LEU A 83 -5.71 11.41 27.29
C LEU A 83 -6.25 11.44 25.86
N GLU A 84 -6.25 12.62 25.21
CA GLU A 84 -6.69 12.75 23.83
C GLU A 84 -5.76 12.01 22.85
N ASN A 85 -4.44 12.08 23.06
CA ASN A 85 -3.50 11.29 22.26
C ASN A 85 -3.74 9.77 22.39
N ASN A 86 -4.08 9.30 23.60
CA ASN A 86 -4.38 7.88 23.83
C ASN A 86 -5.73 7.47 23.24
N LYS A 87 -6.74 8.36 23.25
CA LYS A 87 -8.00 8.15 22.52
C LYS A 87 -7.75 7.99 21.02
N ASP A 88 -6.96 8.88 20.42
CA ASP A 88 -6.62 8.82 18.99
C ASP A 88 -5.83 7.56 18.63
N ALA A 89 -4.88 7.17 19.48
CA ALA A 89 -4.15 5.91 19.31
C ALA A 89 -5.09 4.70 19.36
N LEU A 90 -6.07 4.69 20.26
CA LEU A 90 -7.08 3.64 20.36
C LEU A 90 -8.03 3.61 19.16
N ARG A 91 -8.49 4.77 18.66
CA ARG A 91 -9.29 4.84 17.43
C ARG A 91 -8.53 4.31 16.22
N THR A 92 -7.25 4.62 16.13
CA THR A 92 -6.37 4.11 15.07
C THR A 92 -6.24 2.59 15.17
N LEU A 93 -5.96 2.06 16.37
CA LEU A 93 -5.86 0.64 16.63
C LEU A 93 -7.17 -0.12 16.34
N LEU A 94 -8.32 0.46 16.72
CA LEU A 94 -9.65 -0.06 16.42
C LEU A 94 -9.87 -0.20 14.91
N ARG A 95 -9.54 0.86 14.16
CA ARG A 95 -9.65 0.87 12.70
C ARG A 95 -8.77 -0.21 12.07
N GLU A 96 -7.50 -0.26 12.46
CA GLU A 96 -6.54 -1.25 11.92
C GLU A 96 -6.99 -2.69 12.19
N LYS A 97 -7.51 -2.97 13.38
CA LYS A 97 -8.04 -4.29 13.72
C LYS A 97 -9.27 -4.63 12.90
N ILE A 98 -10.25 -3.73 12.81
CA ILE A 98 -11.46 -3.94 11.99
C ILE A 98 -11.09 -4.16 10.53
N ASP A 99 -10.19 -3.35 9.97
CA ASP A 99 -9.74 -3.48 8.59
C ASP A 99 -9.02 -4.81 8.36
N THR A 100 -8.26 -5.29 9.35
CA THR A 100 -7.60 -6.60 9.29
C THR A 100 -8.62 -7.74 9.24
N VAL A 101 -9.68 -7.67 10.04
CA VAL A 101 -10.78 -8.67 10.04
C VAL A 101 -11.57 -8.60 8.74
N ARG A 102 -11.79 -7.40 8.18
CA ARG A 102 -12.52 -7.19 6.92
C ARG A 102 -11.70 -7.56 5.69
N ARG A 103 -10.36 -7.51 5.76
CA ARG A 103 -9.45 -7.69 4.61
C ARG A 103 -9.68 -8.97 3.78
N PRO A 104 -9.91 -10.16 4.35
CA PRO A 104 -10.19 -11.38 3.57
C PRO A 104 -11.44 -11.27 2.69
N TYR A 105 -12.38 -10.40 3.07
CA TYR A 105 -13.63 -10.15 2.37
C TYR A 105 -13.58 -8.89 1.51
N ALA A 106 -12.49 -8.13 1.52
CA ALA A 106 -12.32 -6.94 0.70
C ALA A 106 -12.03 -7.31 -0.77
N PRO A 107 -12.54 -6.55 -1.75
CA PRO A 107 -12.30 -6.82 -3.16
C PRO A 107 -10.83 -6.56 -3.48
N SER A 108 -10.22 -7.46 -4.25
CA SER A 108 -8.82 -7.33 -4.68
C SER A 108 -8.65 -6.42 -5.90
N SER A 109 -9.76 -6.00 -6.54
CA SER A 109 -9.79 -5.20 -7.77
C SER A 109 -10.76 -4.03 -7.65
N VAL A 110 -10.53 -2.97 -8.43
CA VAL A 110 -11.31 -1.72 -8.43
C VAL A 110 -12.81 -1.95 -8.67
N LEU A 111 -13.19 -2.96 -9.46
CA LEU A 111 -14.59 -3.34 -9.73
C LEU A 111 -15.00 -4.64 -9.02
N GLY A 112 -14.29 -5.04 -7.98
CA GLY A 112 -14.49 -6.34 -7.35
C GLY A 112 -15.84 -6.50 -6.64
N GLU A 113 -16.43 -5.42 -6.11
CA GLU A 113 -17.79 -5.48 -5.53
C GLU A 113 -18.86 -5.67 -6.60
N GLN A 114 -18.79 -4.95 -7.72
CA GLN A 114 -19.75 -5.10 -8.83
C GLN A 114 -19.74 -6.55 -9.35
N VAL A 115 -18.56 -7.12 -9.56
CA VAL A 115 -18.41 -8.52 -10.00
C VAL A 115 -18.95 -9.51 -8.95
N ARG A 116 -18.86 -9.19 -7.65
CA ARG A 116 -19.46 -10.03 -6.61
C ARG A 116 -20.98 -9.94 -6.59
N GLU A 117 -21.53 -8.75 -6.74
CA GLU A 117 -22.98 -8.55 -6.81
C GLU A 117 -23.56 -9.29 -8.02
N GLU A 118 -22.93 -9.18 -9.19
CA GLU A 118 -23.32 -9.94 -10.39
C GLU A 118 -23.22 -11.46 -10.17
N LYS A 119 -22.14 -11.95 -9.56
CA LYS A 119 -21.99 -13.38 -9.19
C LYS A 119 -23.06 -13.86 -8.21
N LEU A 120 -23.42 -13.02 -7.24
CA LEU A 120 -24.44 -13.34 -6.26
C LEU A 120 -25.82 -13.40 -6.92
N GLN A 121 -26.12 -12.46 -7.82
CA GLN A 121 -27.36 -12.44 -8.58
C GLN A 121 -27.49 -13.70 -9.44
N GLU A 122 -26.44 -14.04 -10.20
CA GLU A 122 -26.39 -15.28 -10.99
C GLU A 122 -26.56 -16.54 -10.11
N ALA A 123 -25.97 -16.52 -8.90
CA ALA A 123 -26.07 -17.64 -7.96
C ALA A 123 -27.49 -17.83 -7.41
N ARG A 124 -28.16 -16.73 -7.07
CA ARG A 124 -29.56 -16.75 -6.62
C ARG A 124 -30.48 -17.20 -7.74
N GLU A 125 -30.31 -16.67 -8.95
CA GLU A 125 -31.12 -17.08 -10.10
C GLU A 125 -30.97 -18.57 -10.41
N LEU A 126 -29.75 -19.12 -10.34
CA LEU A 126 -29.52 -20.55 -10.53
C LEU A 126 -30.17 -21.40 -9.43
N ILE A 127 -30.08 -20.98 -8.16
CA ILE A 127 -30.59 -21.74 -7.02
C ILE A 127 -32.12 -21.67 -6.93
N GLU A 128 -32.71 -20.49 -7.11
CA GLU A 128 -34.14 -20.23 -6.93
C GLU A 128 -34.96 -20.59 -8.17
N GLN A 129 -34.44 -20.30 -9.37
CA GLN A 129 -35.19 -20.42 -10.63
C GLN A 129 -34.73 -21.61 -11.48
N GLY A 130 -33.65 -22.29 -11.10
CA GLY A 130 -33.08 -23.39 -11.86
C GLY A 130 -32.58 -22.99 -13.25
N MET A 131 -32.38 -21.68 -13.48
CA MET A 131 -31.99 -21.15 -14.78
C MET A 131 -30.55 -21.58 -15.12
N GLN A 132 -30.35 -22.19 -16.29
CA GLN A 132 -29.00 -22.56 -16.72
C GLN A 132 -28.14 -21.30 -16.89
N PRO A 133 -26.89 -21.30 -16.40
CA PRO A 133 -26.01 -20.15 -16.57
C PRO A 133 -25.80 -19.87 -18.06
N SER A 134 -25.85 -18.60 -18.45
CA SER A 134 -25.56 -18.18 -19.82
C SER A 134 -24.13 -18.59 -20.20
N SER A 135 -23.83 -18.77 -21.49
CA SER A 135 -22.53 -19.30 -21.95
C SER A 135 -21.32 -18.35 -21.75
N GLY A 136 -21.47 -17.33 -20.91
CA GLY A 136 -20.42 -16.42 -20.44
C GLY A 136 -20.56 -16.03 -18.97
N GLY A 137 -21.38 -16.76 -18.20
CA GLY A 137 -21.65 -16.48 -16.79
C GLY A 137 -20.44 -16.64 -15.88
N TYR A 138 -20.35 -15.81 -14.85
CA TYR A 138 -19.23 -15.79 -13.92
C TYR A 138 -19.15 -17.06 -13.08
N LEU A 139 -20.27 -17.71 -12.80
CA LEU A 139 -20.32 -18.95 -12.03
C LEU A 139 -19.71 -20.12 -12.78
N LEU A 140 -19.89 -20.19 -14.09
CA LEU A 140 -19.35 -21.28 -14.91
C LEU A 140 -17.82 -21.22 -14.93
N ALA A 141 -17.25 -20.03 -15.12
CA ALA A 141 -15.81 -19.80 -15.04
C ALA A 141 -15.26 -20.09 -13.62
N ALA A 142 -15.97 -19.66 -12.58
CA ALA A 142 -15.58 -19.90 -11.19
C ALA A 142 -15.63 -21.40 -10.81
N ALA A 143 -16.67 -22.12 -11.23
CA ALA A 143 -16.84 -23.55 -11.01
C ALA A 143 -15.73 -24.36 -11.68
N ALA A 144 -15.39 -24.02 -12.93
CA ALA A 144 -14.27 -24.63 -13.64
C ALA A 144 -12.93 -24.40 -12.92
N ALA A 145 -12.65 -23.16 -12.51
CA ALA A 145 -11.41 -22.82 -11.81
C ALA A 145 -11.25 -23.55 -10.46
N ARG A 146 -12.36 -23.84 -9.77
CA ARG A 146 -12.37 -24.54 -8.47
C ARG A 146 -12.74 -26.02 -8.54
N ARG A 147 -12.86 -26.57 -9.75
CA ARG A 147 -13.17 -27.98 -10.01
C ARG A 147 -14.39 -28.48 -9.22
N CYS A 148 -15.46 -27.69 -9.20
CA CYS A 148 -16.73 -28.06 -8.60
C CYS A 148 -17.87 -27.87 -9.58
N THR A 149 -19.06 -28.36 -9.25
CA THR A 149 -20.25 -28.12 -10.06
C THR A 149 -20.66 -26.65 -9.97
N VAL A 150 -21.39 -26.15 -10.99
CA VAL A 150 -21.90 -24.77 -10.99
C VAL A 150 -22.84 -24.54 -9.81
N ARG A 151 -23.66 -25.55 -9.46
CA ARG A 151 -24.56 -25.49 -8.30
C ARG A 151 -23.80 -25.38 -6.97
N GLU A 152 -22.74 -26.16 -6.78
CA GLU A 152 -21.88 -26.03 -5.59
C GLU A 152 -21.19 -24.67 -5.53
N MET A 153 -20.78 -24.12 -6.69
CA MET A 153 -20.19 -22.79 -6.74
C MET A 153 -21.22 -21.70 -6.36
N ALA A 154 -22.44 -21.79 -6.87
CA ALA A 154 -23.52 -20.87 -6.51
C ALA A 154 -23.78 -20.88 -5.00
N GLN A 155 -23.86 -22.06 -4.39
CA GLN A 155 -24.03 -22.18 -2.94
C GLN A 155 -22.87 -21.52 -2.19
N ARG A 156 -21.62 -21.79 -2.60
CA ARG A 156 -20.43 -21.17 -2.00
C ARG A 156 -20.43 -19.64 -2.11
N VAL A 157 -20.92 -19.09 -3.23
CA VAL A 157 -21.03 -17.64 -3.42
C VAL A 157 -22.07 -17.05 -2.46
N VAL A 158 -23.23 -17.69 -2.32
CA VAL A 158 -24.27 -17.26 -1.37
C VAL A 158 -23.74 -17.34 0.07
N ASP A 159 -23.17 -18.47 0.47
CA ASP A 159 -22.61 -18.67 1.81
C ASP A 159 -21.51 -17.64 2.13
N ALA A 160 -20.63 -17.37 1.16
CA ALA A 160 -19.57 -16.37 1.31
C ALA A 160 -20.14 -14.95 1.46
N HIS A 161 -21.20 -14.62 0.71
CA HIS A 161 -21.88 -13.33 0.84
C HIS A 161 -22.58 -13.17 2.20
N GLU A 162 -23.24 -14.21 2.68
CA GLU A 162 -23.87 -14.20 4.01
C GLU A 162 -22.84 -14.08 5.13
N ALA A 163 -21.73 -14.81 5.03
CA ALA A 163 -20.62 -14.70 5.98
C ALA A 163 -20.02 -13.29 5.98
N GLN A 164 -19.82 -12.68 4.81
CA GLN A 164 -19.36 -11.30 4.67
C GLN A 164 -20.36 -10.33 5.31
N ALA A 165 -21.65 -10.44 5.00
CA ALA A 165 -22.68 -9.55 5.52
C ALA A 165 -22.79 -9.64 7.05
N ARG A 166 -22.69 -10.85 7.60
CA ARG A 166 -22.67 -11.07 9.05
C ARG A 166 -21.46 -10.41 9.71
N MET A 167 -20.27 -10.68 9.18
CA MET A 167 -19.02 -10.09 9.69
C MET A 167 -19.04 -8.56 9.60
N LEU A 168 -19.57 -7.98 8.52
CA LEU A 168 -19.69 -6.52 8.38
C LEU A 168 -20.61 -5.94 9.46
N ARG A 169 -21.76 -6.54 9.72
CA ARG A 169 -22.67 -6.10 10.80
C ARG A 169 -22.02 -6.20 12.18
N GLU A 170 -21.39 -7.33 12.47
CA GLU A 170 -20.72 -7.57 13.77
C GLU A 170 -19.57 -6.58 14.00
N THR A 171 -18.70 -6.40 13.00
CA THR A 171 -17.59 -5.45 13.09
C THR A 171 -18.06 -4.00 13.15
N GLU A 172 -19.20 -3.68 12.53
CA GLU A 172 -19.77 -2.33 12.58
C GLU A 172 -20.38 -2.02 13.95
N ALA A 173 -21.18 -2.93 14.50
CA ALA A 173 -21.73 -2.78 15.85
C ALA A 173 -20.62 -2.65 16.90
N LEU A 174 -19.54 -3.42 16.75
CA LEU A 174 -18.37 -3.34 17.62
C LEU A 174 -17.61 -2.02 17.45
N ARG A 175 -17.45 -1.53 16.21
CA ARG A 175 -16.84 -0.23 15.93
C ARG A 175 -17.59 0.89 16.64
N GLU A 176 -18.91 0.93 16.50
CA GLU A 176 -19.76 1.96 17.09
C GLU A 176 -19.68 1.89 18.63
N SER A 177 -19.85 0.70 19.22
CA SER A 177 -19.78 0.51 20.67
C SER A 177 -18.43 0.95 21.26
N LEU A 178 -17.31 0.57 20.65
CA LEU A 178 -15.98 0.94 21.13
C LEU A 178 -15.65 2.40 20.86
N THR A 179 -16.12 2.99 19.76
CA THR A 179 -15.92 4.43 19.48
C THR A 179 -16.60 5.27 20.55
N VAL A 180 -17.87 4.97 20.87
CA VAL A 180 -18.59 5.65 21.97
C VAL A 180 -17.85 5.49 23.29
N SER A 181 -17.40 4.28 23.61
CA SER A 181 -16.67 4.01 24.86
C SER A 181 -15.34 4.79 24.94
N ILE A 182 -14.59 4.91 23.83
CA ILE A 182 -13.36 5.69 23.75
C ILE A 182 -13.64 7.19 23.94
N ASP A 183 -14.71 7.69 23.34
CA ASP A 183 -15.10 9.10 23.42
C ASP A 183 -15.51 9.48 24.85
N GLU A 184 -16.29 8.62 25.51
CA GLU A 184 -16.80 8.81 26.86
C GLU A 184 -15.73 8.64 27.96
N ALA A 185 -14.61 7.97 27.67
CA ALA A 185 -13.55 7.74 28.64
C ALA A 185 -12.96 9.05 29.17
N ARG A 186 -12.93 9.18 30.51
CA ARG A 186 -12.47 10.36 31.24
C ARG A 186 -11.11 10.16 31.90
N THR A 187 -10.66 8.91 32.00
CA THR A 187 -9.41 8.56 32.69
C THR A 187 -8.49 7.67 31.85
N GLN A 188 -7.19 7.71 32.16
CA GLN A 188 -6.20 6.84 31.50
C GLN A 188 -6.45 5.35 31.79
N THR A 189 -6.94 5.02 32.98
CA THR A 189 -7.27 3.65 33.38
C THR A 189 -8.39 3.10 32.51
N GLU A 190 -9.45 3.87 32.28
CA GLU A 190 -10.54 3.47 31.37
C GLU A 190 -10.03 3.21 29.94
N LEU A 191 -9.09 4.03 29.43
CA LEU A 191 -8.48 3.79 28.13
C LEU A 191 -7.61 2.52 28.10
N ILE A 192 -6.91 2.21 29.19
CA ILE A 192 -6.12 0.97 29.32
C ILE A 192 -7.05 -0.26 29.32
N ASP A 193 -8.16 -0.20 30.05
CA ASP A 193 -9.15 -1.28 30.09
C ASP A 193 -9.82 -1.47 28.73
N LEU A 194 -10.17 -0.37 28.05
CA LEU A 194 -10.67 -0.41 26.66
C LEU A 194 -9.63 -0.97 25.69
N ARG A 195 -8.35 -0.69 25.90
CA ARG A 195 -7.27 -1.29 25.12
C ARG A 195 -7.20 -2.79 25.32
N ALA A 196 -7.25 -3.26 26.56
CA ALA A 196 -7.23 -4.69 26.88
C ALA A 196 -8.44 -5.39 26.25
N ARG A 197 -9.63 -4.81 26.41
CA ARG A 197 -10.87 -5.28 25.80
C ARG A 197 -10.79 -5.32 24.27
N LEU A 198 -10.24 -4.30 23.62
CA LEU A 198 -10.03 -4.27 22.17
C LEU A 198 -9.02 -5.32 21.70
N LEU A 199 -8.00 -5.61 22.53
CA LEU A 199 -7.09 -6.72 22.27
C LEU A 199 -7.84 -8.05 22.36
N GLU A 200 -8.60 -8.30 23.42
CA GLU A 200 -9.30 -9.57 23.66
C GLU A 200 -10.51 -9.83 22.75
N GLU A 201 -11.41 -8.85 22.58
CA GLU A 201 -12.68 -9.02 21.86
C GLU A 201 -12.53 -8.96 20.34
N VAL A 202 -11.63 -8.11 19.82
CA VAL A 202 -11.46 -7.95 18.37
C VAL A 202 -10.42 -8.96 17.86
N ALA A 203 -10.91 -10.15 17.48
CA ALA A 203 -10.17 -11.25 16.87
C ALA A 203 -8.99 -11.76 17.73
N PRO A 204 -9.24 -12.62 18.74
CA PRO A 204 -8.21 -13.16 19.63
C PRO A 204 -7.10 -13.91 18.88
N GLU A 205 -7.41 -14.49 17.72
CA GLU A 205 -6.46 -15.16 16.83
C GLU A 205 -5.37 -14.22 16.27
N LEU A 206 -5.66 -12.91 16.17
CA LEU A 206 -4.67 -11.91 15.74
C LEU A 206 -3.70 -11.55 16.87
N ASN A 207 -4.07 -11.71 18.14
CA ASN A 207 -3.17 -11.39 19.26
C ASN A 207 -1.92 -12.29 19.27
N ALA A 208 -2.06 -13.54 18.82
CA ALA A 208 -0.93 -14.45 18.66
C ALA A 208 0.08 -13.97 17.59
N ARG A 209 -0.37 -13.18 16.61
CA ARG A 209 0.50 -12.56 15.59
C ARG A 209 1.19 -11.28 16.06
N PHE A 210 0.70 -10.65 17.13
CA PHE A 210 1.28 -9.45 17.74
C PHE A 210 2.06 -9.72 19.03
N ALA A 211 2.10 -10.98 19.50
CA ALA A 211 3.01 -11.38 20.56
C ALA A 211 4.44 -11.12 20.08
N VAL A 212 5.13 -10.17 20.74
CA VAL A 212 6.53 -9.84 20.49
C VAL A 212 7.34 -11.11 20.67
N GLN A 213 7.72 -11.74 19.56
CA GLN A 213 8.71 -12.80 19.63
C GLN A 213 10.07 -12.14 19.89
N PRO A 214 10.75 -12.48 21.00
CA PRO A 214 12.12 -12.02 21.21
C PRO A 214 12.98 -12.61 20.10
N SER A 215 13.31 -11.79 19.10
CA SER A 215 14.23 -12.22 18.04
C SER A 215 15.63 -12.33 18.63
N HIS A 216 16.16 -13.55 18.60
CA HIS A 216 17.55 -13.83 18.84
C HIS A 216 18.39 -13.19 17.74
N THR A 217 19.25 -12.26 18.13
CA THR A 217 20.30 -11.67 17.31
C THR A 217 21.33 -12.75 16.94
N THR A 218 21.08 -13.46 15.86
CA THR A 218 22.11 -14.26 15.19
C THR A 218 22.54 -13.57 13.90
N PRO A 219 23.85 -13.50 13.61
CA PRO A 219 24.35 -12.92 12.37
C PRO A 219 23.74 -13.66 11.17
N ARG A 220 23.04 -12.92 10.31
CA ARG A 220 22.36 -13.44 9.13
C ARG A 220 23.39 -13.93 8.12
N THR A 221 23.39 -15.23 7.86
CA THR A 221 24.17 -15.79 6.75
C THR A 221 23.33 -15.68 5.47
N ILE A 222 23.82 -14.99 4.44
CA ILE A 222 23.08 -14.66 3.20
C ILE A 222 22.57 -15.91 2.45
N VAL A 223 23.18 -17.07 2.70
CA VAL A 223 22.86 -18.37 2.08
C VAL A 223 21.86 -19.19 2.92
N ALA A 224 21.53 -18.76 4.14
CA ALA A 224 20.59 -19.48 4.98
C ALA A 224 19.17 -19.46 4.39
N VAL A 225 18.45 -20.57 4.59
CA VAL A 225 17.03 -20.67 4.28
C VAL A 225 16.27 -19.97 5.42
N PRO A 226 15.48 -18.91 5.15
CA PRO A 226 14.65 -18.27 6.16
C PRO A 226 13.64 -19.25 6.78
N ALA A 227 13.24 -18.99 8.02
CA ALA A 227 12.10 -19.69 8.61
C ALA A 227 10.83 -19.45 7.76
N ALA A 228 9.88 -20.39 7.75
CA ALA A 228 8.72 -20.34 6.85
C ALA A 228 7.87 -19.07 7.03
N ASP A 229 7.75 -18.56 8.25
CA ASP A 229 7.04 -17.33 8.59
C ASP A 229 7.80 -16.07 8.13
N GLU A 230 9.13 -16.08 8.22
CA GLU A 230 10.00 -15.02 7.71
C GLU A 230 9.98 -15.00 6.17
N LEU A 231 10.05 -16.17 5.53
CA LEU A 231 9.92 -16.31 4.08
C LEU A 231 8.58 -15.75 3.58
N ALA A 232 7.48 -16.09 4.26
CA ALA A 232 6.16 -15.58 3.90
C ALA A 232 6.06 -14.04 4.03
N ARG A 233 6.66 -13.46 5.08
CA ARG A 233 6.74 -12.01 5.27
C ARG A 233 7.56 -11.33 4.17
N GLU A 234 8.70 -11.91 3.81
CA GLU A 234 9.57 -11.38 2.76
C GLU A 234 8.93 -11.49 1.38
N GLN A 235 8.25 -12.60 1.06
CA GLN A 235 7.48 -12.71 -0.18
C GLN A 235 6.36 -11.68 -0.25
N LEU A 236 5.66 -11.40 0.86
CA LEU A 236 4.64 -10.36 0.92
C LEU A 236 5.26 -8.97 0.68
N ARG A 237 6.39 -8.66 1.33
CA ARG A 237 7.13 -7.41 1.13
C ARG A 237 7.51 -7.23 -0.35
N LEU A 238 8.07 -8.25 -1.00
CA LEU A 238 8.43 -8.20 -2.43
C LEU A 238 7.21 -7.98 -3.33
N ARG A 239 6.05 -8.58 -3.02
CA ARG A 239 4.80 -8.34 -3.77
C ARG A 239 4.32 -6.89 -3.63
N ILE A 240 4.43 -6.30 -2.44
CA ILE A 240 4.09 -4.90 -2.20
C ILE A 240 5.02 -3.98 -3.00
N GLN A 241 6.34 -4.22 -2.93
CA GLN A 241 7.34 -3.46 -3.70
C GLN A 241 7.09 -3.55 -5.21
N LEU A 242 6.80 -4.75 -5.72
CA LEU A 242 6.46 -4.94 -7.13
C LEU A 242 5.22 -4.13 -7.53
N ARG A 243 4.16 -4.17 -6.71
CA ARG A 243 2.92 -3.41 -6.95
C ARG A 243 3.20 -1.91 -6.98
N GLU A 244 3.93 -1.39 -6.01
CA GLU A 244 4.27 0.03 -5.96
C GLU A 244 5.10 0.47 -7.16
N ARG A 245 6.08 -0.36 -7.57
CA ARG A 245 6.91 -0.07 -8.74
C ARG A 245 6.10 -0.09 -10.04
N VAL A 246 5.28 -1.12 -10.25
CA VAL A 246 4.38 -1.21 -11.42
C VAL A 246 3.41 -0.03 -11.47
N ASN A 247 2.79 0.33 -10.33
CA ASN A 247 1.92 1.50 -10.25
C ASN A 247 2.68 2.80 -10.55
N GLY A 248 3.93 2.93 -10.09
CA GLY A 248 4.80 4.04 -10.42
C GLY A 248 5.06 4.18 -11.92
N LEU A 249 5.31 3.06 -12.61
CA LEU A 249 5.51 3.04 -14.08
C LEU A 249 4.22 3.34 -14.86
N ARG A 250 3.07 2.91 -14.36
CA ARG A 250 1.76 3.17 -14.98
C ARG A 250 1.23 4.58 -14.72
N ARG A 251 1.68 5.25 -13.64
CA ARG A 251 1.16 6.54 -13.18
C ARG A 251 1.11 7.65 -14.25
N PRO A 252 2.07 7.79 -15.17
CA PRO A 252 1.99 8.79 -16.23
C PRO A 252 0.89 8.52 -17.26
N TYR A 253 0.46 7.26 -17.41
CA TYR A 253 -0.43 6.78 -18.46
C TYR A 253 -1.85 6.47 -17.97
N VAL A 254 -2.05 6.47 -16.65
CA VAL A 254 -3.36 6.24 -16.03
C VAL A 254 -3.80 7.56 -15.42
N SER A 255 -5.01 8.00 -15.78
CA SER A 255 -5.56 9.23 -15.25
C SER A 255 -5.75 9.18 -13.73
N HIS A 256 -5.60 10.35 -13.10
CA HIS A 256 -5.88 10.54 -11.68
C HIS A 256 -7.39 10.60 -11.37
N TYR A 257 -8.24 10.71 -12.40
CA TYR A 257 -9.68 10.77 -12.25
C TYR A 257 -10.33 9.39 -12.39
N LEU A 258 -11.25 9.09 -11.47
CA LEU A 258 -12.05 7.87 -11.51
C LEU A 258 -12.83 7.84 -12.85
N LEU A 259 -12.81 6.69 -13.55
CA LEU A 259 -13.49 6.46 -14.83
C LEU A 259 -12.91 7.16 -16.08
N ASP A 260 -11.77 7.85 -15.99
CA ASP A 260 -11.19 8.51 -17.17
C ASP A 260 -10.75 7.51 -18.26
N ASP A 261 -10.45 6.26 -17.89
CA ASP A 261 -10.22 5.18 -18.86
C ASP A 261 -11.43 4.94 -19.77
N LEU A 262 -12.66 5.14 -19.26
CA LEU A 262 -13.88 5.05 -20.08
C LEU A 262 -13.99 6.25 -21.02
N VAL A 263 -13.60 7.43 -20.55
CA VAL A 263 -13.56 8.65 -21.35
C VAL A 263 -12.52 8.53 -22.46
N LEU A 264 -11.32 8.03 -22.16
CA LEU A 264 -10.26 7.80 -23.14
C LEU A 264 -10.68 6.76 -24.18
N LYS A 265 -11.25 5.62 -23.77
CA LYS A 265 -11.81 4.61 -24.70
C LYS A 265 -12.92 5.18 -25.58
N HIS A 266 -13.78 6.02 -25.02
CA HIS A 266 -14.84 6.67 -25.78
C HIS A 266 -14.27 7.66 -26.80
N ARG A 267 -13.31 8.51 -26.39
CA ARG A 267 -12.59 9.43 -27.29
C ARG A 267 -11.85 8.69 -28.40
N ALA A 268 -11.19 7.57 -28.09
CA ALA A 268 -10.53 6.74 -29.08
C ALA A 268 -11.50 6.16 -30.11
N ARG A 269 -12.70 5.73 -29.69
CA ARG A 269 -13.75 5.28 -30.63
C ARG A 269 -14.19 6.40 -31.58
N ILE A 270 -14.38 7.61 -31.04
CA ILE A 270 -14.72 8.79 -31.86
C ILE A 270 -13.57 9.11 -32.82
N ALA A 271 -12.33 9.09 -32.33
CA ALA A 271 -11.12 9.34 -33.12
C ALA A 271 -10.98 8.34 -34.29
N GLN A 272 -11.20 7.05 -34.05
CA GLN A 272 -11.23 6.03 -35.12
C GLN A 272 -12.30 6.35 -36.17
N ALA A 273 -13.50 6.73 -35.76
CA ALA A 273 -14.59 7.06 -36.67
C ALA A 273 -14.29 8.32 -37.51
N VAL A 274 -13.66 9.33 -36.91
CA VAL A 274 -13.18 10.55 -37.60
C VAL A 274 -12.12 10.22 -38.64
N LEU A 275 -11.11 9.41 -38.29
CA LEU A 275 -10.06 9.02 -39.23
C LEU A 275 -10.61 8.18 -40.38
N ALA A 276 -11.54 7.26 -40.09
CA ALA A 276 -12.24 6.47 -41.11
C ALA A 276 -13.07 7.34 -42.08
N ALA A 277 -13.57 8.49 -41.61
CA ALA A 277 -14.29 9.48 -42.41
C ALA A 277 -13.36 10.53 -43.07
N GLY A 278 -12.06 10.27 -43.17
CA GLY A 278 -11.10 11.17 -43.82
C GLY A 278 -10.80 12.44 -43.02
N GLY A 279 -10.94 12.41 -41.70
CA GLY A 279 -10.66 13.53 -40.81
C GLY A 279 -11.85 14.44 -40.51
N ALA A 280 -13.03 14.15 -41.07
CA ALA A 280 -14.27 14.86 -40.79
C ALA A 280 -15.09 14.15 -39.70
N MET A 281 -15.93 14.90 -38.98
CA MET A 281 -16.85 14.33 -38.00
C MET A 281 -17.98 13.57 -38.71
N PRO A 282 -18.20 12.27 -38.42
CA PRO A 282 -19.32 11.52 -38.99
C PRO A 282 -20.69 12.10 -38.56
N PRO A 283 -21.69 12.13 -39.45
CA PRO A 283 -23.01 12.61 -39.10
C PRO A 283 -23.68 11.71 -38.04
N GLY A 284 -24.28 12.34 -37.02
CA GLY A 284 -24.99 11.64 -35.93
C GLY A 284 -24.11 11.13 -34.78
N LEU A 285 -22.80 11.35 -34.83
CA LEU A 285 -21.88 11.01 -33.75
C LEU A 285 -21.69 12.22 -32.80
N ASP A 286 -21.82 12.03 -31.50
CA ASP A 286 -21.48 13.06 -30.53
C ASP A 286 -19.96 13.17 -30.38
N GLY A 287 -19.37 14.14 -31.06
CA GLY A 287 -17.94 14.42 -31.07
C GLY A 287 -17.50 15.51 -30.11
N ALA A 288 -18.35 15.97 -29.19
CA ALA A 288 -18.08 17.14 -28.34
C ALA A 288 -16.75 17.04 -27.57
N THR A 289 -16.42 15.83 -27.09
CA THR A 289 -15.19 15.58 -26.32
C THR A 289 -13.91 15.70 -27.16
N LEU A 290 -13.92 15.18 -28.39
CA LEU A 290 -12.78 15.27 -29.30
C LEU A 290 -12.62 16.67 -29.89
N LEU A 291 -13.73 17.36 -30.19
CA LEU A 291 -13.72 18.75 -30.65
C LEU A 291 -13.15 19.69 -29.57
N SER A 292 -13.53 19.49 -28.30
CA SER A 292 -12.98 20.23 -27.17
C SER A 292 -11.46 20.02 -27.05
N TYR A 293 -10.99 18.78 -27.22
CA TYR A 293 -9.57 18.45 -27.22
C TYR A 293 -8.81 19.11 -28.37
N ALA A 294 -9.32 19.01 -29.60
CA ALA A 294 -8.72 19.62 -30.79
C ALA A 294 -8.63 21.15 -30.65
N ALA A 295 -9.69 21.79 -30.14
CA ALA A 295 -9.71 23.23 -29.89
C ALA A 295 -8.69 23.64 -28.81
N ALA A 296 -8.57 22.88 -27.72
CA ALA A 296 -7.61 23.14 -26.66
C ALA A 296 -6.15 23.09 -27.15
N ARG A 297 -5.85 22.19 -28.10
CA ARG A 297 -4.51 22.06 -28.71
C ARG A 297 -4.30 22.89 -29.98
N LYS A 298 -5.34 23.57 -30.47
CA LYS A 298 -5.33 24.34 -31.73
C LYS A 298 -4.91 23.48 -32.94
N GLN A 299 -5.33 22.23 -32.97
CA GLN A 299 -5.01 21.28 -34.04
C GLN A 299 -6.25 20.95 -34.88
N PRO A 300 -6.08 20.54 -36.15
CA PRO A 300 -7.14 19.93 -36.93
C PRO A 300 -7.71 18.68 -36.24
N LEU A 301 -8.98 18.39 -36.50
CA LEU A 301 -9.68 17.26 -35.90
C LEU A 301 -9.00 15.91 -36.22
N ALA A 302 -8.45 15.76 -37.43
CA ALA A 302 -7.72 14.57 -37.84
C ALA A 302 -6.43 14.34 -37.03
N GLU A 303 -5.64 15.41 -36.81
CA GLU A 303 -4.42 15.34 -36.00
C GLU A 303 -4.76 15.04 -34.54
N ALA A 304 -5.77 15.72 -33.98
CA ALA A 304 -6.26 15.45 -32.63
C ALA A 304 -6.75 14.01 -32.45
N ALA A 305 -7.41 13.43 -33.47
CA ALA A 305 -7.83 12.04 -33.46
C ALA A 305 -6.62 11.09 -33.45
N GLN A 306 -5.60 11.38 -34.25
CA GLN A 306 -4.37 10.59 -34.30
C GLN A 306 -3.58 10.68 -32.97
N ASP A 307 -3.49 11.85 -32.37
CA ASP A 307 -2.88 12.06 -31.04
C ASP A 307 -3.54 11.18 -29.97
N ILE A 308 -4.88 11.16 -29.90
CA ILE A 308 -5.60 10.33 -28.92
C ILE A 308 -5.38 8.83 -29.15
N LEU A 309 -5.31 8.39 -30.40
CA LEU A 309 -5.02 6.98 -30.69
C LEU A 309 -3.58 6.62 -30.33
N SER A 310 -2.61 7.49 -30.62
CA SER A 310 -1.23 7.31 -30.19
C SER A 310 -1.12 7.23 -28.67
N GLU A 311 -1.78 8.13 -27.94
CA GLU A 311 -1.83 8.15 -26.48
C GLU A 311 -2.44 6.84 -25.92
N MET A 312 -3.51 6.35 -26.55
CA MET A 312 -4.14 5.08 -26.16
C MET A 312 -3.24 3.88 -26.45
N ASP A 313 -2.55 3.85 -27.60
CA ASP A 313 -1.65 2.77 -27.98
C ASP A 313 -0.42 2.73 -27.06
N GLU A 314 0.16 3.89 -26.73
CA GLU A 314 1.24 4.00 -25.75
C GLU A 314 0.79 3.50 -24.37
N ALA A 315 -0.38 3.93 -23.88
CA ALA A 315 -0.93 3.46 -22.62
C ALA A 315 -1.18 1.95 -22.63
N ALA A 316 -1.73 1.40 -23.72
CA ALA A 316 -1.96 -0.03 -23.89
C ALA A 316 -0.65 -0.83 -23.88
N GLN A 317 0.38 -0.36 -24.59
CA GLN A 317 1.70 -0.99 -24.61
C GLN A 317 2.31 -1.03 -23.21
N VAL A 318 2.30 0.10 -22.48
CA VAL A 318 2.81 0.17 -21.11
C VAL A 318 2.04 -0.77 -20.19
N LEU A 319 0.72 -0.84 -20.31
CA LEU A 319 -0.11 -1.76 -19.52
C LEU A 319 0.27 -3.23 -19.79
N LEU A 320 0.43 -3.62 -21.06
CA LEU A 320 0.83 -4.97 -21.44
C LEU A 320 2.24 -5.32 -20.96
N GLU A 321 3.21 -4.43 -21.16
CA GLU A 321 4.61 -4.63 -20.73
C GLU A 321 4.73 -4.78 -19.21
N THR A 322 4.04 -3.91 -18.47
CA THR A 322 4.03 -3.95 -17.01
C THR A 322 3.26 -5.14 -16.47
N GLU A 323 2.22 -5.61 -17.16
CA GLU A 323 1.49 -6.82 -16.79
C GLU A 323 2.34 -8.08 -16.98
N ALA A 324 2.99 -8.22 -18.14
CA ALA A 324 3.91 -9.32 -18.40
C ALA A 324 5.08 -9.34 -17.40
N SER A 325 5.63 -8.16 -17.09
CA SER A 325 6.70 -8.02 -16.10
C SER A 325 6.21 -8.40 -14.70
N LYS A 326 5.00 -7.95 -14.31
CA LYS A 326 4.39 -8.29 -13.02
C LYS A 326 4.25 -9.80 -12.88
N ASP A 327 3.71 -10.48 -13.88
CA ASP A 327 3.50 -11.93 -13.83
C ASP A 327 4.84 -12.70 -13.75
N ALA A 328 5.85 -12.26 -14.50
CA ALA A 328 7.21 -12.81 -14.42
C ALA A 328 7.81 -12.64 -13.01
N PHE A 329 7.67 -11.47 -12.39
CA PHE A 329 8.16 -11.23 -11.04
C PHE A 329 7.34 -11.97 -9.97
N LEU A 330 6.02 -12.10 -10.12
CA LEU A 330 5.20 -12.89 -9.20
C LEU A 330 5.60 -14.36 -9.19
N SER A 331 5.91 -14.92 -10.37
CA SER A 331 6.46 -16.28 -10.48
C SER A 331 7.82 -16.39 -9.79
N ARG A 332 8.73 -15.43 -10.00
CA ARG A 332 10.05 -15.40 -9.35
C ARG A 332 9.95 -15.27 -7.83
N ILE A 333 9.06 -14.42 -7.31
CA ILE A 333 8.82 -14.25 -5.87
C ILE A 333 8.33 -15.56 -5.25
N ALA A 334 7.45 -16.30 -5.94
CA ALA A 334 6.97 -17.59 -5.46
C ALA A 334 8.08 -18.66 -5.39
N GLY A 335 9.12 -18.55 -6.23
CA GLY A 335 10.28 -19.44 -6.26
C GLY A 335 11.43 -19.05 -5.32
N VAL A 336 11.31 -17.98 -4.53
CA VAL A 336 12.35 -17.55 -3.59
C VAL A 336 12.52 -18.58 -2.47
N ALA A 337 13.74 -19.05 -2.25
CA ALA A 337 14.07 -20.02 -1.22
C ALA A 337 15.13 -19.53 -0.21
N THR A 338 15.95 -18.54 -0.57
CA THR A 338 17.06 -18.05 0.26
C THR A 338 17.05 -16.52 0.40
N PHE A 339 17.76 -15.98 1.40
CA PHE A 339 17.96 -14.53 1.53
C PHE A 339 18.67 -13.91 0.33
N LYS A 340 19.60 -14.63 -0.30
CA LYS A 340 20.21 -14.23 -1.56
C LYS A 340 19.18 -14.04 -2.68
N ASP A 341 18.21 -14.94 -2.79
CA ASP A 341 17.13 -14.83 -3.77
C ASP A 341 16.25 -13.61 -3.48
N ILE A 342 15.96 -13.34 -2.20
CA ILE A 342 15.22 -12.15 -1.76
C ILE A 342 15.94 -10.87 -2.21
N GLU A 343 17.24 -10.76 -1.96
CA GLU A 343 18.04 -9.61 -2.38
C GLU A 343 18.08 -9.45 -3.90
N HIS A 344 18.31 -10.54 -4.63
CA HIS A 344 18.33 -10.54 -6.09
C HIS A 344 16.99 -10.11 -6.69
N VAL A 345 15.88 -10.62 -6.16
CA VAL A 345 14.53 -10.26 -6.63
C VAL A 345 14.22 -8.81 -6.26
N SER A 346 14.55 -8.36 -5.04
CA SER A 346 14.35 -6.97 -4.62
C SER A 346 15.14 -5.98 -5.49
N ALA A 347 16.42 -6.26 -5.76
CA ALA A 347 17.25 -5.45 -6.65
C ALA A 347 16.72 -5.44 -8.09
N ALA A 348 16.21 -6.58 -8.58
CA ALA A 348 15.61 -6.66 -9.91
C ALA A 348 14.28 -5.90 -10.00
N ILE A 349 13.45 -5.89 -8.95
CA ILE A 349 12.23 -5.06 -8.88
C ILE A 349 12.62 -3.57 -8.89
N ALA A 350 13.62 -3.16 -8.12
CA ALA A 350 14.07 -1.77 -8.08
C ALA A 350 14.56 -1.27 -9.46
N LYS A 351 15.17 -2.16 -10.26
CA LYS A 351 15.63 -1.90 -11.63
C LYS A 351 14.57 -2.11 -12.70
N LEU A 352 13.32 -2.41 -12.33
CA LEU A 352 12.24 -2.52 -13.31
C LEU A 352 12.02 -1.15 -13.96
N GLU A 353 12.28 -1.07 -15.27
CA GLU A 353 12.10 0.12 -16.10
C GLU A 353 11.33 -0.27 -17.36
N LEU A 354 10.55 0.66 -17.90
CA LEU A 354 9.93 0.48 -19.21
C LEU A 354 11.05 0.42 -20.25
N LYS A 355 10.98 -0.54 -21.16
CA LYS A 355 11.86 -0.49 -22.33
C LYS A 355 11.41 0.74 -23.11
N ALA A 356 12.28 1.72 -23.29
CA ALA A 356 11.98 2.83 -24.18
C ALA A 356 11.55 2.22 -25.52
N SER A 357 10.29 2.41 -25.90
CA SER A 357 9.90 2.25 -27.29
C SER A 357 10.76 3.28 -28.03
N GLU A 358 11.76 2.83 -28.77
CA GLU A 358 12.46 3.72 -29.70
C GLU A 358 11.37 4.33 -30.58
N PRO A 359 11.15 5.66 -30.55
CA PRO A 359 10.13 6.27 -31.39
C PRO A 359 10.46 5.87 -32.82
N GLY A 360 9.47 5.27 -33.48
CA GLY A 360 9.62 4.65 -34.79
C GLY A 360 10.46 5.53 -35.71
N LYS A 361 11.58 4.99 -36.18
CA LYS A 361 12.27 5.47 -37.38
C LYS A 361 11.35 5.27 -38.58
N GLU A 362 10.32 6.10 -38.72
CA GLU A 362 9.60 6.26 -39.97
C GLU A 362 10.22 7.42 -40.76
N GLY A 363 10.62 7.13 -41.99
CA GLY A 363 10.40 8.10 -43.06
C GLY A 363 11.55 9.03 -43.47
N GLN A 364 12.81 8.59 -43.49
CA GLN A 364 13.68 9.04 -44.58
C GLN A 364 13.38 8.19 -45.83
N ARG A 365 12.28 8.54 -46.51
CA ARG A 365 12.12 8.22 -47.93
C ARG A 365 12.50 9.46 -48.71
N SER A 366 13.59 9.34 -49.46
CA SER A 366 13.91 10.15 -50.63
C SER A 366 12.86 9.96 -51.72
#